data_AF-A0A0S7Z7T1-F1
#
_entry.id   AF-A0A0S7Z7T1-F1
#
_cell.length_a   1.000
_cell.length_b   1.000
_cell.length_c   1.000
_cell.angle_alpha   90.00
_cell.angle_beta   90.00
_cell.angle_gamma   90.00
#
_symmetry.space_group_name_H-M   'P 1'
#
loop_
_entity.id
_entity.type
_entity.pdbx_description
1 polymer ?
#
loop_
_entity_poly.entity_id
_entity_poly.type
_entity_poly.pdbx_seq_one_letter_code
_entity_poly.pdbx_strand_id
1 'polypeptide(L)'
;ESPDVVKGLPTAPDKSVLYRHEPDRPQHRYDVNAGEPYERAWGMSVSVGRVRVIGNWVRFMLLSHNTRRGAAPGSILNAELAFKKGYLR
;
A
#
# COMPACT_ATOMS: atom_id res chain seq x y z
N GLU A 1 3.24 6.90 6.72
CA GLU A 1 2.45 5.98 7.58
C GLU A 1 1.14 5.64 6.90
N SER A 2 0.42 4.63 7.38
CA SER A 2 -0.97 4.42 6.94
C SER A 2 -1.92 5.46 7.53
N PRO A 3 -3.03 5.78 6.84
CA PRO A 3 -4.03 6.74 7.35
C PRO A 3 -4.62 6.32 8.69
N ASP A 4 -4.90 7.28 9.57
CA ASP A 4 -5.38 7.03 10.94
C ASP A 4 -6.66 6.20 11.00
N VAL A 5 -7.56 6.38 10.01
CA VAL A 5 -8.83 5.64 9.93
C VAL A 5 -8.64 4.12 9.87
N VAL A 6 -7.58 3.65 9.21
CA VAL A 6 -7.23 2.22 9.06
C VAL A 6 -6.11 1.77 10.00
N LYS A 7 -5.50 2.69 10.76
CA LYS A 7 -4.43 2.36 11.70
C LYS A 7 -4.93 1.36 12.75
N GLY A 8 -4.13 0.32 12.99
CA GLY A 8 -4.44 -0.78 13.90
C GLY A 8 -5.42 -1.84 13.36
N LEU A 9 -5.92 -1.70 12.13
CA LEU A 9 -6.73 -2.77 11.52
C LEU A 9 -5.85 -3.97 11.15
N PRO A 10 -6.35 -5.22 11.29
CA PRO A 10 -5.55 -6.43 11.08
C PRO A 10 -4.89 -6.51 9.70
N THR A 11 -5.56 -6.08 8.64
CA THR A 11 -5.03 -6.15 7.27
C THR A 11 -4.29 -4.87 6.86
N ALA A 12 -4.33 -3.81 7.67
CA ALA A 12 -3.66 -2.55 7.34
C ALA A 12 -2.13 -2.65 7.49
N PRO A 13 -1.33 -2.28 6.47
CA PRO A 13 0.11 -2.15 6.64
C PRO A 13 0.44 -1.00 7.58
N ASP A 14 1.63 -1.00 8.18
CA ASP A 14 2.13 0.10 8.99
C ASP A 14 2.41 1.35 8.14
N LYS A 15 2.86 1.14 6.89
CA LYS A 15 3.13 2.20 5.90
C LYS A 15 2.47 1.88 4.57
N SER A 16 1.32 2.52 4.29
CA SER A 16 0.59 2.33 3.03
C SER A 16 1.40 2.70 1.77
N VAL A 17 2.29 3.69 1.86
CA VAL A 17 3.18 4.11 0.78
C VAL A 17 4.62 3.97 1.23
N LEU A 18 5.42 3.27 0.43
CA LEU A 18 6.84 3.05 0.62
C LEU A 18 7.60 3.77 -0.48
N TYR A 19 8.36 4.79 -0.11
CA TYR A 19 9.22 5.48 -1.07
C TYR A 19 10.53 4.71 -1.27
N ARG A 20 10.92 4.52 -2.53
CA ARG A 20 12.16 3.90 -2.96
C ARG A 20 13.11 4.97 -3.47
N HIS A 21 14.26 5.07 -2.82
CA HIS A 21 15.30 6.05 -3.14
C HIS A 21 16.18 5.60 -4.30
N GLU A 22 16.23 4.29 -4.54
CA GLU A 22 17.07 3.69 -5.55
C GLU A 22 16.57 4.04 -6.97
N PRO A 23 17.47 4.37 -7.91
CA PRO A 23 17.09 4.90 -9.22
C PRO A 23 16.35 3.90 -10.11
N ASP A 24 16.51 2.61 -9.86
CA ASP A 24 15.94 1.52 -10.63
C ASP A 24 14.67 0.93 -10.01
N ARG A 25 14.14 1.52 -8.94
CA ARG A 25 12.94 1.04 -8.23
C ARG A 25 11.71 1.90 -8.53
N PRO A 26 10.48 1.35 -8.45
CA PRO A 26 10.15 -0.02 -8.05
C PRO A 26 10.35 -1.05 -9.18
N GLN A 27 10.46 -2.33 -8.82
CA GLN A 27 10.53 -3.50 -9.71
C GLN A 27 9.63 -4.63 -9.20
N HIS A 28 8.95 -5.33 -10.11
CA HIS A 28 7.97 -6.37 -9.74
C HIS A 28 8.56 -7.37 -8.74
N ARG A 29 9.78 -7.87 -8.99
CA ARG A 29 10.39 -8.97 -8.21
C ARG A 29 10.68 -8.58 -6.77
N TYR A 30 10.96 -7.30 -6.51
CA TYR A 30 11.44 -6.82 -5.22
C TYR A 30 10.41 -6.04 -4.42
N ASP A 31 9.32 -5.59 -5.06
CA ASP A 31 8.38 -4.64 -4.47
C ASP A 31 6.92 -5.11 -4.48
N VAL A 32 6.57 -6.14 -5.25
CA VAL A 32 5.17 -6.56 -5.36
C VAL A 32 4.61 -7.05 -4.01
N ASN A 33 5.44 -7.64 -3.15
CA ASN A 33 5.03 -8.13 -1.83
C ASN A 33 5.28 -7.11 -0.71
N ALA A 34 5.54 -5.84 -1.04
CA ALA A 34 5.88 -4.86 -0.03
C ALA A 34 4.73 -4.61 0.97
N GLY A 35 5.09 -4.48 2.24
CA GLY A 35 4.19 -4.13 3.34
C GLY A 35 4.53 -4.87 4.62
N GLU A 36 4.50 -4.13 5.72
CA GLU A 36 4.84 -4.62 7.05
C GLU A 36 3.65 -4.44 8.01
N PRO A 37 3.50 -5.33 9.00
CA PRO A 37 4.30 -6.55 9.20
C PRO A 37 3.94 -7.62 8.15
N TYR A 38 4.96 -8.32 7.64
CA TYR A 38 4.85 -9.20 6.48
C TYR A 38 3.73 -10.25 6.60
N GLU A 39 3.54 -10.84 7.78
CA GLU A 39 2.59 -11.94 8.01
C GLU A 39 1.14 -11.58 7.64
N ARG A 40 0.74 -10.32 7.85
CA ARG A 40 -0.62 -9.82 7.57
C ARG A 40 -0.68 -8.83 6.42
N ALA A 41 0.39 -8.09 6.16
CA ALA A 41 0.38 -6.93 5.27
C ALA A 41 1.22 -7.08 4.00
N TRP A 42 1.79 -8.26 3.70
CA TRP A 42 2.54 -8.45 2.45
C TRP A 42 1.68 -8.14 1.22
N GLY A 43 2.22 -7.32 0.32
CA GLY A 43 1.54 -6.83 -0.87
C GLY A 43 0.42 -5.82 -0.61
N MET A 44 0.29 -5.30 0.63
CA MET A 44 -0.70 -4.28 0.99
C MET A 44 -0.18 -2.84 0.89
N SER A 45 1.13 -2.67 0.75
CA SER A 45 1.75 -1.35 0.55
C SER A 45 2.05 -1.10 -0.92
N VAL A 46 2.03 0.17 -1.31
CA VAL A 46 2.41 0.61 -2.66
C VAL A 46 3.84 1.12 -2.61
N SER A 47 4.71 0.60 -3.47
CA SER A 47 6.06 1.12 -3.63
C SER A 47 6.07 2.23 -4.66
N VAL A 48 6.61 3.40 -4.32
CA VAL A 48 6.72 4.58 -5.18
C VAL A 48 8.19 4.93 -5.34
N GLY A 49 8.64 5.21 -6.55
CA GLY A 49 10.04 5.57 -6.83
C GLY A 49 10.18 6.44 -8.07
N ARG A 50 11.42 6.84 -8.36
CA ARG A 50 11.78 7.69 -9.52
C ARG A 50 10.93 8.97 -9.61
N VAL A 51 10.65 9.56 -8.45
CA VAL A 51 9.94 10.83 -8.34
C VAL A 51 10.84 11.94 -8.86
N ARG A 52 10.33 12.73 -9.81
CA ARG A 52 11.04 13.85 -10.44
C ARG A 52 10.08 14.93 -10.87
N VAL A 53 10.53 16.17 -10.81
CA VAL A 53 9.80 17.34 -11.32
C VAL A 53 10.29 17.64 -12.74
N ILE A 54 9.36 17.81 -13.68
CA ILE A 54 9.62 18.11 -15.08
C ILE A 54 8.74 19.29 -15.48
N GLY A 55 9.31 20.50 -15.49
CA GLY A 55 8.53 21.73 -15.60
C GLY A 55 7.52 21.83 -14.45
N ASN A 56 6.23 21.92 -14.77
CA ASN A 56 5.14 21.97 -13.80
C ASN A 56 4.56 20.58 -13.43
N TRP A 57 5.21 19.50 -13.87
CA TRP A 57 4.72 18.13 -13.67
C TRP A 57 5.53 17.37 -12.64
N VAL A 58 4.87 16.58 -11.79
CA VAL A 58 5.52 15.55 -10.98
C VAL A 58 5.32 14.20 -11.65
N ARG A 59 6.42 13.55 -12.04
CA ARG A 59 6.41 12.21 -12.63
C ARG A 59 7.03 11.22 -11.66
N PHE A 60 6.39 10.07 -11.48
CA PHE A 60 6.87 8.98 -10.63
C PHE A 60 6.43 7.64 -11.18
N MET A 61 6.96 6.55 -10.63
CA MET A 61 6.45 5.20 -10.87
C MET A 61 5.94 4.60 -9.58
N LEU A 62 4.85 3.85 -9.68
CA LEU A 62 4.25 3.13 -8.57
C LEU A 62 4.08 1.65 -8.95
N LEU A 63 4.16 0.79 -7.95
CA LEU A 63 3.88 -0.63 -8.07
C LEU A 63 3.02 -1.08 -6.89
N SER A 64 1.94 -1.78 -7.22
CA SER A 64 0.99 -2.35 -6.27
C SER A 64 0.67 -3.79 -6.63
N HIS A 65 0.40 -4.63 -5.63
CA HIS A 65 -0.05 -5.99 -5.86
C HIS A 65 -1.54 -6.01 -6.25
N ASN A 66 -1.84 -6.37 -7.49
CA ASN A 66 -3.20 -6.37 -8.02
C ASN A 66 -4.15 -7.37 -7.34
N THR A 67 -3.69 -8.58 -7.02
CA THR A 67 -4.55 -9.60 -6.35
C THR A 67 -4.59 -9.48 -4.83
N ARG A 68 -3.67 -8.72 -4.23
CA ARG A 68 -3.64 -8.45 -2.78
C ARG A 68 -4.27 -7.09 -2.48
N ARG A 69 -3.49 -6.01 -2.62
CA ARG A 69 -3.99 -4.64 -2.42
C ARG A 69 -5.16 -4.30 -3.34
N GLY A 70 -5.11 -4.74 -4.59
CA GLY A 70 -6.13 -4.44 -5.60
C GLY A 70 -7.36 -5.36 -5.59
N ALA A 71 -7.37 -6.42 -4.78
CA ALA A 71 -8.48 -7.38 -4.76
C ALA A 71 -8.80 -7.85 -3.33
N ALA A 72 -8.62 -9.13 -3.03
CA ALA A 72 -9.25 -9.76 -1.86
C ALA A 72 -8.82 -9.13 -0.51
N PRO A 73 -7.53 -9.03 -0.16
CA PRO A 73 -7.08 -8.28 1.02
C PRO A 73 -7.51 -6.81 1.06
N GLY A 74 -7.57 -6.12 -0.08
CA GLY A 74 -8.12 -4.77 -0.16
C GLY A 74 -9.59 -4.70 0.28
N SER A 75 -10.41 -5.66 -0.18
CA SER A 75 -11.81 -5.79 0.24
C SER A 75 -11.95 -6.18 1.71
N ILE A 76 -11.07 -7.03 2.24
CA ILE A 76 -11.04 -7.38 3.67
C ILE A 76 -10.77 -6.12 4.50
N LEU A 77 -9.78 -5.30 4.12
CA LEU A 77 -9.49 -4.04 4.82
C LEU A 77 -10.69 -3.08 4.81
N ASN A 78 -11.46 -3.03 3.71
CA ASN A 78 -12.70 -2.26 3.66
C ASN A 78 -13.76 -2.81 4.63
N ALA A 79 -13.90 -4.13 4.73
CA ALA A 79 -14.82 -4.78 5.66
C ALA A 79 -14.43 -4.54 7.13
N GLU A 80 -13.14 -4.66 7.46
CA GLU A 80 -12.59 -4.32 8.78
C GLU A 80 -12.91 -2.86 9.16
N LEU A 81 -12.73 -1.94 8.22
CA LEU A 81 -13.06 -0.53 8.43
C LEU A 81 -14.57 -0.31 8.60
N ALA A 82 -15.40 -1.00 7.81
CA ALA A 82 -16.85 -0.91 7.90
C ALA A 82 -17.37 -1.44 9.24
N PHE A 83 -16.81 -2.55 9.73
CA PHE A 83 -17.10 -3.08 11.07
C PHE A 83 -16.67 -2.10 12.17
N LYS A 84 -15.44 -1.56 12.12
CA LYS A 84 -14.96 -0.53 13.07
C LYS A 84 -15.85 0.72 13.10
N LYS A 85 -16.47 1.08 11.96
CA LYS A 85 -17.40 2.21 11.84
C LYS A 85 -18.86 1.88 12.20
N GLY A 86 -19.19 0.63 12.51
CA GLY A 86 -20.55 0.20 12.86
C GLY A 86 -21.50 0.07 11.67
N TYR A 87 -20.99 -0.05 10.43
CA TYR A 87 -21.82 -0.28 9.25
C TYR A 87 -22.17 -1.76 9.04
N LEU A 88 -21.41 -2.65 9.67
CA LEU A 88 -21.60 -4.10 9.68
C LEU A 88 -21.63 -4.58 11.15
N ARG A 89 -22.33 -5.67 11.41
CA ARG A 89 -22.41 -6.33 12.73
C ARG A 89 -21.82 -7.72 12.66
#